data_AF-A0AAF0FTI9-F1
#
_entry.id   AF-A0AAF0FTI9-F1
#
_cell.length_a   1.000
_cell.length_b   1.000
_cell.length_c   1.000
_cell.angle_alpha   90.00
_cell.angle_beta   90.00
_cell.angle_gamma   90.00
#
_symmetry.space_group_name_H-M   'P 1'
#
loop_
_entity.id
_entity.type
_entity.pdbx_description
1 polymer ?
#
loop_
_entity_poly.entity_id
_entity_poly.type
_entity_poly.pdbx_seq_one_letter_code
_entity_poly.pdbx_strand_id
1 'polypeptide(L)'
;MHWIEVRSLIRAPAIEDEYKKKGIDISFAESNWVDYGDKVVRFLKHVVLEVYKPEKDLLEDVYNELLEALPRLDDVLYKLMQTYRDITRSLRTDLVLYYTVDGAIETSYGGFLEWFHGQELVNNLLREHGLEFIRDYDGVTRIKVTVNRPYTSENLAKGLHLIETMLKLYETIRIIQEAEAAKTTLSFLNTITSINDY
;
A
#
# COMPACT_ATOMS: atom_id res chain seq x y z
N MET A 1 5.56 -2.86 17.54
CA MET A 1 5.57 -3.75 16.36
C MET A 1 6.87 -3.48 15.61
N HIS A 2 7.48 -4.50 15.01
CA HIS A 2 8.74 -4.36 14.25
C HIS A 2 8.46 -4.72 12.80
N TRP A 3 8.95 -3.90 11.87
CA TRP A 3 8.69 -4.05 10.45
C TRP A 3 9.89 -3.61 9.60
N ILE A 4 9.96 -4.11 8.37
CA ILE A 4 10.77 -3.56 7.29
C ILE A 4 9.88 -2.65 6.45
N GLU A 5 10.31 -1.40 6.26
CA GLU A 5 9.68 -0.48 5.31
C GLU A 5 10.22 -0.76 3.90
N VAL A 6 9.31 -0.97 2.96
CA VAL A 6 9.60 -0.98 1.53
C VAL A 6 8.83 0.13 0.88
N ARG A 7 9.55 1.02 0.20
CA ARG A 7 8.99 2.07 -0.62
C ARG A 7 9.20 1.74 -2.09
N SER A 8 8.11 1.71 -2.83
CA SER A 8 8.11 1.56 -4.28
C SER A 8 7.76 2.89 -4.92
N LEU A 9 8.57 3.32 -5.87
CA LEU A 9 8.42 4.56 -6.64
C LEU A 9 8.23 4.22 -8.12
N ILE A 10 7.35 4.94 -8.83
CA ILE A 10 7.28 4.80 -10.28
C ILE A 10 8.59 5.32 -10.85
N ARG A 11 9.28 4.50 -11.64
CA ARG A 11 10.53 4.89 -12.28
C ARG A 11 10.24 6.01 -13.29
N ALA A 12 10.81 7.17 -13.05
CA ALA A 12 10.69 8.36 -13.88
C ALA A 12 12.03 9.09 -13.96
N PRO A 13 12.31 9.84 -15.05
CA PRO A 13 13.58 10.54 -15.22
C PRO A 13 13.96 11.44 -14.03
N ALA A 14 12.99 12.13 -13.43
CA ALA A 14 13.23 13.00 -12.28
C ALA A 14 13.76 12.23 -11.05
N ILE A 15 13.27 11.01 -10.81
CA ILE A 15 13.73 10.14 -9.71
C ILE A 15 15.15 9.63 -10.02
N GLU A 16 15.40 9.20 -11.25
CA GLU A 16 16.75 8.78 -11.65
C GLU A 16 17.77 9.91 -11.49
N ASP A 17 17.42 11.13 -11.91
CA ASP A 17 18.30 12.29 -11.82
C ASP A 17 18.60 12.66 -10.37
N GLU A 18 17.63 12.49 -9.46
CA GLU A 18 17.85 12.65 -8.03
C GLU A 18 18.93 11.67 -7.53
N TYR A 19 18.82 10.39 -7.89
CA TYR A 19 19.77 9.37 -7.48
C TYR A 19 21.15 9.53 -8.14
N LYS A 20 21.20 9.89 -9.43
CA LYS A 20 22.45 10.22 -10.14
C LYS A 20 23.19 11.38 -9.49
N LYS A 21 22.48 12.45 -9.09
CA LYS A 21 23.07 13.60 -8.36
C LYS A 21 23.70 13.18 -7.03
N LYS A 22 23.23 12.10 -6.44
CA LYS A 22 23.74 11.53 -5.19
C LYS A 22 24.79 10.43 -5.41
N GLY A 23 25.26 10.26 -6.65
CA GLY A 23 26.39 9.38 -7.00
C GLY A 23 26.01 7.94 -7.30
N ILE A 24 24.72 7.61 -7.44
CA ILE A 24 24.28 6.26 -7.79
C ILE A 24 24.40 6.03 -9.29
N ASP A 25 25.15 4.99 -9.66
CA ASP A 25 25.15 4.45 -11.03
C ASP A 25 23.87 3.64 -11.25
N ILE A 26 22.96 4.18 -12.06
CA ILE A 26 21.66 3.55 -12.35
C ILE A 26 21.85 2.21 -13.08
N SER A 27 22.80 2.11 -14.01
CA SER A 27 23.03 0.86 -14.76
C SER A 27 23.50 -0.27 -13.85
N PHE A 28 24.33 0.06 -12.87
CA PHE A 28 24.73 -0.89 -11.82
C PHE A 28 23.55 -1.26 -10.92
N ALA A 29 22.75 -0.26 -10.51
CA ALA A 29 21.58 -0.42 -9.65
C ALA A 29 20.41 -1.15 -10.30
N GLU A 30 20.43 -1.36 -11.62
CA GLU A 30 19.46 -2.22 -12.32
C GLU A 30 19.67 -3.71 -12.01
N SER A 31 20.93 -4.10 -11.86
CA SER A 31 21.30 -5.50 -11.62
C SER A 31 21.60 -5.80 -10.15
N ASN A 32 21.88 -4.78 -9.34
CA ASN A 32 22.37 -4.93 -7.97
C ASN A 32 21.59 -4.05 -6.99
N TRP A 33 21.50 -4.52 -5.74
CA TRP A 33 21.15 -3.65 -4.63
C TRP A 33 22.31 -2.71 -4.35
N VAL A 34 22.04 -1.41 -4.26
CA VAL A 34 23.04 -0.38 -3.94
C VAL A 34 22.77 0.15 -2.55
N ASP A 35 23.80 0.12 -1.71
CA ASP A 35 23.74 0.71 -0.38
C ASP A 35 23.56 2.23 -0.47
N TYR A 36 22.56 2.74 0.22
CA TYR A 36 22.23 4.14 0.28
C TYR A 36 21.97 4.59 1.73
N GLY A 37 22.91 4.26 2.62
CA GLY A 37 22.89 4.70 4.01
C GLY A 37 22.00 3.81 4.86
N ASP A 38 20.80 4.30 5.19
CA ASP A 38 19.80 3.60 6.00
C ASP A 38 18.93 2.62 5.19
N LYS A 39 19.12 2.58 3.87
CA LYS A 39 18.36 1.72 2.96
C LYS A 39 19.23 1.15 1.86
N VAL A 40 18.72 0.15 1.16
CA VAL A 40 19.25 -0.28 -0.14
C VAL A 40 18.26 0.08 -1.24
N VAL A 41 18.80 0.40 -2.41
CA VAL A 41 18.01 0.84 -3.55
C VAL A 41 18.27 -0.06 -4.74
N ARG A 42 17.23 -0.37 -5.51
CA ARG A 42 17.33 -1.09 -6.78
C ARG A 42 16.40 -0.48 -7.82
N PHE A 43 16.90 -0.32 -9.03
CA PHE A 43 16.14 0.17 -10.17
C PHE A 43 15.60 -1.03 -10.94
N LEU A 44 14.29 -1.18 -11.03
CA LEU A 44 13.67 -2.17 -11.89
C LEU A 44 13.21 -1.48 -13.18
N LYS A 45 12.59 -2.22 -14.10
CA LYS A 45 12.16 -1.65 -15.38
C LYS A 45 11.04 -0.63 -15.16
N HIS A 46 10.11 -0.89 -14.24
CA HIS A 46 8.96 -0.02 -13.99
C HIS A 46 9.02 0.74 -12.66
N VAL A 47 9.67 0.18 -11.65
CA VAL A 47 9.73 0.77 -10.31
C VAL A 47 11.16 0.99 -9.81
N VAL A 48 11.32 1.92 -8.88
CA VAL A 48 12.50 2.01 -8.02
C VAL A 48 12.09 1.51 -6.65
N LEU A 49 12.85 0.54 -6.12
CA LEU A 49 12.63 -0.03 -4.80
C LEU A 49 13.61 0.55 -3.81
N GLU A 50 13.10 0.96 -2.67
CA GLU A 50 13.87 1.31 -1.50
C GLU A 50 13.47 0.35 -0.38
N VAL A 51 14.42 -0.40 0.16
CA VAL A 51 14.20 -1.31 1.30
C VAL A 51 15.03 -0.78 2.46
N TYR A 52 14.36 -0.32 3.52
CA TYR A 52 15.03 0.25 4.68
C TYR A 52 15.64 -0.86 5.53
N LYS A 53 16.88 -0.64 5.97
CA LYS A 53 17.63 -1.61 6.77
C LYS A 53 16.95 -1.79 8.12
N PRO A 54 16.93 -3.02 8.66
CA PRO A 54 16.37 -3.27 9.98
C PRO A 54 17.13 -2.53 11.07
N GLU A 55 16.40 -1.96 12.03
CA GLU A 55 17.00 -1.44 13.28
C GLU A 55 17.27 -2.53 14.31
N LYS A 56 16.76 -3.75 14.08
CA LYS A 56 16.80 -4.87 15.02
C LYS A 56 17.14 -6.18 14.31
N ASP A 57 18.02 -6.96 14.91
CA ASP A 57 18.49 -8.26 14.40
C ASP A 57 17.35 -9.23 14.05
N LEU A 58 16.24 -9.19 14.81
CA LEU A 58 15.07 -10.06 14.57
C LEU A 58 14.39 -9.83 13.20
N LEU A 59 14.69 -8.72 12.53
CA LEU A 59 14.16 -8.39 11.20
C LEU A 59 15.13 -8.74 10.07
N GLU A 60 16.35 -9.19 10.35
CA GLU A 60 17.36 -9.51 9.33
C GLU A 60 16.88 -10.59 8.36
N ASP A 61 16.23 -11.64 8.86
CA ASP A 61 15.69 -12.70 8.00
C ASP A 61 14.61 -12.13 7.04
N VAL A 62 13.71 -11.30 7.57
CA VAL A 62 12.66 -10.66 6.75
C VAL A 62 13.30 -9.75 5.70
N TYR A 63 14.28 -8.94 6.10
CA TYR A 63 15.01 -8.06 5.19
C TYR A 63 15.66 -8.84 4.04
N ASN A 64 16.39 -9.91 4.36
CA ASN A 64 17.07 -10.74 3.35
C ASN A 64 16.08 -11.47 2.42
N GLU A 65 14.98 -12.00 2.98
CA GLU A 65 13.89 -12.61 2.19
C GLU A 65 13.32 -11.59 1.17
N LEU A 66 13.08 -10.36 1.59
CA LEU A 66 12.57 -9.29 0.72
C LEU A 66 13.57 -8.91 -0.37
N LEU A 67 14.86 -8.77 -0.04
CA LEU A 67 15.90 -8.43 -1.02
C LEU A 67 16.03 -9.49 -2.12
N GLU A 68 15.80 -10.76 -1.78
CA GLU A 68 15.81 -11.84 -2.77
C GLU A 68 14.54 -11.84 -3.64
N ALA A 69 13.38 -11.63 -3.01
CA ALA A 69 12.10 -11.89 -3.65
C ALA A 69 11.56 -10.70 -4.47
N LEU A 70 11.69 -9.47 -3.98
CA LEU A 70 11.13 -8.25 -4.60
C LEU A 70 11.61 -7.98 -6.03
N PRO A 71 12.89 -8.20 -6.42
CA PRO A 71 13.34 -7.94 -7.78
C PRO A 71 12.59 -8.74 -8.85
N ARG A 72 11.94 -9.84 -8.48
CA ARG A 72 11.16 -10.69 -9.39
C ARG A 72 9.70 -10.20 -9.58
N LEU A 73 9.32 -9.11 -8.93
CA LEU A 73 7.93 -8.65 -8.81
C LEU A 73 7.68 -7.27 -9.43
N ASP A 74 8.55 -6.81 -10.32
CA ASP A 74 8.47 -5.48 -10.95
C ASP A 74 7.07 -5.16 -11.52
N ASP A 75 6.53 -6.04 -12.38
CA ASP A 75 5.22 -5.83 -13.00
C ASP A 75 4.06 -5.85 -11.99
N VAL A 76 4.16 -6.72 -10.96
CA VAL A 76 3.15 -6.82 -9.90
C VAL A 76 3.14 -5.55 -9.05
N LEU A 77 4.32 -5.09 -8.65
CA LEU A 77 4.49 -3.86 -7.89
C LEU A 77 4.02 -2.67 -8.71
N TYR A 78 4.41 -2.58 -9.99
CA TYR A 78 3.97 -1.50 -10.86
C TYR A 78 2.44 -1.44 -10.98
N LYS A 79 1.77 -2.57 -11.19
CA LYS A 79 0.30 -2.63 -11.28
C LYS A 79 -0.37 -2.22 -9.97
N LEU A 80 0.14 -2.71 -8.84
CA LEU A 80 -0.35 -2.31 -7.52
C LEU A 80 -0.18 -0.80 -7.30
N MET A 81 0.96 -0.24 -7.68
CA MET A 81 1.22 1.20 -7.61
C MET A 81 0.27 2.02 -8.47
N GLN A 82 -0.05 1.58 -9.70
CA GLN A 82 -1.07 2.25 -10.53
C GLN A 82 -2.43 2.23 -9.82
N THR A 83 -2.86 1.07 -9.34
CA THR A 83 -4.12 0.92 -8.60
C THR A 83 -4.17 1.83 -7.37
N TYR A 84 -3.09 1.88 -6.60
CA TYR A 84 -2.96 2.73 -5.43
C TYR A 84 -3.06 4.22 -5.81
N ARG A 85 -2.39 4.65 -6.88
CA ARG A 85 -2.44 6.02 -7.37
C ARG A 85 -3.84 6.43 -7.83
N ASP A 86 -4.51 5.55 -8.57
CA ASP A 86 -5.86 5.80 -9.10
C ASP A 86 -6.88 6.00 -7.97
N ILE A 87 -6.79 5.17 -6.93
CA ILE A 87 -7.73 5.19 -5.80
C ILE A 87 -7.44 6.36 -4.86
N THR A 88 -6.17 6.60 -4.52
CA THR A 88 -5.82 7.66 -3.56
C THR A 88 -5.97 9.05 -4.15
N ARG A 89 -6.09 9.19 -5.47
CA ARG A 89 -6.13 10.47 -6.21
C ARG A 89 -4.99 11.41 -5.80
N SER A 90 -3.90 10.83 -5.29
CA SER A 90 -2.83 11.55 -4.62
C SER A 90 -1.77 11.99 -5.62
N LEU A 91 -1.17 13.15 -5.34
CA LEU A 91 0.07 13.59 -5.99
C LEU A 91 1.29 12.79 -5.49
N ARG A 92 1.19 12.10 -4.35
CA ARG A 92 2.22 11.17 -3.90
C ARG A 92 2.20 9.92 -4.77
N THR A 93 3.35 9.61 -5.35
CA THR A 93 3.56 8.50 -6.29
C THR A 93 4.26 7.30 -5.66
N ASP A 94 4.46 7.32 -4.34
CA ASP A 94 5.14 6.28 -3.60
C ASP A 94 4.15 5.36 -2.87
N LEU A 95 4.30 4.06 -3.09
CA LEU A 95 3.62 3.04 -2.33
C LEU A 95 4.56 2.58 -1.21
N VAL A 96 4.15 2.78 0.04
CA VAL A 96 4.89 2.32 1.21
C VAL A 96 4.16 1.14 1.84
N LEU A 97 4.88 0.02 1.95
CA LEU A 97 4.42 -1.20 2.57
C LEU A 97 5.33 -1.60 3.73
N TYR A 98 4.74 -2.07 4.82
CA TYR A 98 5.43 -2.61 5.98
C TYR A 98 5.33 -4.12 6.00
N TYR A 99 6.47 -4.79 6.20
CA TYR A 99 6.58 -6.25 6.25
C TYR A 99 7.06 -6.68 7.62
N THR A 100 6.39 -7.63 8.24
CA THR A 100 6.61 -7.96 9.66
C THR A 100 7.07 -9.39 9.84
N VAL A 101 7.63 -9.68 11.03
CA VAL A 101 8.13 -11.04 11.37
C VAL A 101 7.05 -12.11 11.36
N ASP A 102 5.79 -11.75 11.59
CA ASP A 102 4.61 -12.63 11.59
C ASP A 102 4.00 -12.82 10.20
N GLY A 103 4.63 -12.30 9.14
CA GLY A 103 4.16 -12.49 7.77
C GLY A 103 3.07 -11.52 7.33
N ALA A 104 2.85 -10.42 8.06
CA ALA A 104 1.91 -9.40 7.62
C ALA A 104 2.54 -8.44 6.60
N ILE A 105 1.72 -7.99 5.66
CA ILE A 105 2.01 -6.91 4.72
C ILE A 105 0.96 -5.84 4.98
N GLU A 106 1.41 -4.63 5.34
CA GLU A 106 0.53 -3.54 5.72
C GLU A 106 0.79 -2.30 4.86
N THR A 107 -0.26 -1.62 4.40
CA THR A 107 -0.10 -0.29 3.78
C THR A 107 0.31 0.73 4.83
N SER A 108 1.10 1.74 4.46
CA SER A 108 1.43 2.82 5.39
C SER A 108 0.22 3.65 5.85
N TYR A 109 0.36 4.33 6.99
CA TYR A 109 -0.59 5.33 7.50
C TYR A 109 -0.55 6.67 6.74
N GLY A 110 -0.15 6.67 5.46
CA GLY A 110 0.06 7.89 4.67
C GLY A 110 -1.15 8.83 4.50
N GLY A 111 -2.29 8.53 5.13
CA GLY A 111 -3.43 9.46 5.26
C GLY A 111 -4.38 9.47 4.08
N PHE A 112 -4.44 8.38 3.29
CA PHE A 112 -5.28 8.33 2.08
C PHE A 112 -6.49 7.41 2.19
N LEU A 113 -6.41 6.39 3.04
CA LEU A 113 -7.56 5.54 3.34
C LEU A 113 -8.14 6.05 4.65
N GLU A 114 -9.39 6.48 4.61
CA GLU A 114 -10.11 6.94 5.78
C GLU A 114 -10.91 5.77 6.37
N TRP A 115 -11.24 5.89 7.64
CA TRP A 115 -12.22 5.01 8.25
C TRP A 115 -13.58 5.17 7.57
N PHE A 116 -14.27 4.05 7.36
CA PHE A 116 -15.62 4.05 6.79
C PHE A 116 -16.62 3.37 7.72
N HIS A 117 -17.88 3.81 7.64
CA HIS A 117 -18.95 3.24 8.45
C HIS A 117 -19.18 1.77 8.09
N GLY A 118 -19.29 0.89 9.09
CA GLY A 118 -19.46 -0.56 8.86
C GLY A 118 -18.17 -1.33 8.60
N GLN A 119 -16.99 -0.70 8.73
CA GLN A 119 -15.69 -1.38 8.60
C GLN A 119 -15.56 -2.64 9.47
N GLU A 120 -16.08 -2.64 10.70
CA GLU A 120 -16.00 -3.83 11.56
C GLU A 120 -16.85 -5.00 11.03
N LEU A 121 -18.00 -4.71 10.41
CA LEU A 121 -18.81 -5.75 9.75
C LEU A 121 -18.06 -6.34 8.56
N VAL A 122 -17.38 -5.50 7.79
CA VAL A 122 -16.54 -5.94 6.67
C VAL A 122 -15.36 -6.77 7.20
N ASN A 123 -14.68 -6.31 8.25
CA ASN A 123 -13.58 -7.04 8.88
C ASN A 123 -13.98 -8.43 9.38
N ASN A 124 -15.20 -8.58 9.93
CA ASN A 124 -15.69 -9.89 10.36
C ASN A 124 -15.75 -10.91 9.20
N LEU A 125 -15.99 -10.45 7.97
CA LEU A 125 -15.98 -11.31 6.78
C LEU A 125 -14.57 -11.55 6.25
N LEU A 126 -13.66 -10.60 6.46
CA LEU A 126 -12.31 -10.62 5.89
C LEU A 126 -11.29 -11.38 6.75
N ARG A 127 -11.44 -11.35 8.08
CA ARG A 127 -10.46 -11.92 9.03
C ARG A 127 -10.22 -13.42 8.83
N GLU A 128 -11.25 -14.18 8.45
CA GLU A 128 -11.13 -15.61 8.15
C GLU A 128 -10.18 -15.90 6.96
N HIS A 129 -9.93 -14.89 6.12
CA HIS A 129 -9.02 -14.96 4.98
C HIS A 129 -7.68 -14.27 5.24
N GLY A 130 -7.39 -13.87 6.49
CA GLY A 130 -6.16 -13.17 6.85
C GLY A 130 -6.09 -11.73 6.32
N LEU A 131 -7.24 -11.13 6.04
CA LEU A 131 -7.40 -9.77 5.52
C LEU A 131 -8.05 -8.87 6.57
N GLU A 132 -7.60 -7.63 6.69
CA GLU A 132 -8.19 -6.69 7.65
C GLU A 132 -8.00 -5.23 7.22
N PHE A 133 -9.01 -4.40 7.46
CA PHE A 133 -8.88 -2.95 7.51
C PHE A 133 -8.60 -2.52 8.96
N ILE A 134 -7.35 -2.16 9.25
CA ILE A 134 -6.94 -1.68 10.58
C ILE A 134 -7.24 -0.20 10.70
N ARG A 135 -8.01 0.18 11.72
CA ARG A 135 -8.26 1.58 12.06
C ARG A 135 -7.17 2.10 13.00
N ASP A 136 -6.63 3.27 12.72
CA ASP A 136 -5.86 4.06 13.68
C ASP A 136 -6.75 5.04 14.47
N TYR A 137 -6.18 5.57 15.55
CA TYR A 137 -6.81 6.56 16.41
C TYR A 137 -7.23 7.83 15.66
N ASP A 138 -6.47 8.23 14.65
CA ASP A 138 -6.71 9.44 13.86
C ASP A 138 -7.75 9.26 12.73
N GLY A 139 -8.46 8.12 12.70
CA GLY A 139 -9.46 7.84 11.66
C GLY A 139 -8.85 7.43 10.31
N VAL A 140 -7.56 7.12 10.27
CA VAL A 140 -6.88 6.55 9.11
C VAL A 140 -7.05 5.03 9.12
N THR A 141 -7.25 4.45 7.95
CA THR A 141 -7.34 3.01 7.73
C THR A 141 -6.05 2.48 7.08
N ARG A 142 -5.63 1.27 7.45
CA ARG A 142 -4.62 0.50 6.73
C ARG A 142 -5.22 -0.80 6.24
N ILE A 143 -4.70 -1.31 5.15
CA ILE A 143 -4.94 -2.68 4.73
C ILE A 143 -3.84 -3.54 5.32
N LYS A 144 -4.22 -4.61 6.02
CA LYS A 144 -3.35 -5.70 6.45
C LYS A 144 -3.70 -6.96 5.68
N VAL A 145 -2.67 -7.61 5.14
CA VAL A 145 -2.75 -8.93 4.52
C VAL A 145 -1.74 -9.83 5.21
N THR A 146 -2.19 -10.98 5.70
CA THR A 146 -1.29 -11.98 6.28
C THR A 146 -0.91 -13.00 5.22
N VAL A 147 0.40 -13.19 4.99
CA VAL A 147 0.96 -14.21 4.11
C VAL A 147 1.86 -15.16 4.89
N ASN A 148 2.09 -16.35 4.33
CA ASN A 148 3.00 -17.32 4.93
C ASN A 148 4.45 -16.85 4.78
N ARG A 149 5.26 -17.08 5.82
CA ARG A 149 6.71 -16.97 5.75
C ARG A 149 7.35 -18.30 5.31
N PRO A 150 8.52 -18.27 4.66
CA PRO A 150 9.30 -17.07 4.28
C PRO A 150 8.65 -16.25 3.15
N TYR A 151 9.05 -14.98 3.03
CA TYR A 151 8.61 -14.08 1.96
C TYR A 151 9.26 -14.44 0.62
N THR A 152 8.81 -15.54 0.02
CA THR A 152 9.17 -15.90 -1.36
C THR A 152 8.50 -14.98 -2.36
N SER A 153 9.01 -14.93 -3.60
CA SER A 153 8.38 -14.17 -4.68
C SER A 153 6.92 -14.57 -4.90
N GLU A 154 6.57 -15.85 -4.75
CA GLU A 154 5.19 -16.33 -4.88
C GLU A 154 4.28 -15.81 -3.76
N ASN A 155 4.70 -15.95 -2.50
CA ASN A 155 3.93 -15.49 -1.34
C ASN A 155 3.76 -13.97 -1.36
N LEU A 156 4.81 -13.24 -1.72
CA LEU A 156 4.75 -11.79 -1.90
C LEU A 156 3.82 -11.40 -3.05
N ALA A 157 3.93 -12.03 -4.22
CA ALA A 157 3.03 -11.75 -5.34
C ALA A 157 1.56 -11.92 -4.95
N LYS A 158 1.24 -13.01 -4.24
CA LYS A 158 -0.11 -13.25 -3.70
C LYS A 158 -0.52 -12.16 -2.71
N GLY A 159 0.36 -11.80 -1.78
CA GLY A 159 0.10 -10.75 -0.79
C GLY A 159 -0.16 -9.39 -1.43
N LEU A 160 0.69 -8.98 -2.37
CA LEU A 160 0.56 -7.74 -3.13
C LEU A 160 -0.74 -7.70 -3.96
N HIS A 161 -1.13 -8.84 -4.55
CA HIS A 161 -2.41 -8.94 -5.25
C HIS A 161 -3.61 -8.81 -4.30
N LEU A 162 -3.52 -9.37 -3.09
CA LEU A 162 -4.55 -9.18 -2.07
C LEU A 162 -4.63 -7.74 -1.59
N ILE A 163 -3.50 -7.03 -1.46
CA ILE A 163 -3.49 -5.58 -1.19
C ILE A 163 -4.20 -4.83 -2.34
N GLU A 164 -3.90 -5.16 -3.60
CA GLU A 164 -4.56 -4.58 -4.78
C GLU A 164 -6.08 -4.76 -4.72
N THR A 165 -6.55 -5.98 -4.42
CA THR A 165 -7.98 -6.30 -4.30
C THR A 165 -8.63 -5.58 -3.13
N MET A 166 -7.95 -5.51 -1.98
CA MET A 166 -8.45 -4.80 -0.79
C MET A 166 -8.59 -3.29 -1.04
N LEU A 167 -7.67 -2.68 -1.79
CA LEU A 167 -7.78 -1.28 -2.22
C LEU A 167 -9.04 -1.08 -3.09
N LYS A 168 -9.27 -1.97 -4.06
CA LYS A 168 -10.47 -1.92 -4.93
C LYS A 168 -11.76 -2.12 -4.16
N LEU A 169 -11.77 -3.02 -3.17
CA LEU A 169 -12.90 -3.21 -2.27
C LEU A 169 -13.20 -1.93 -1.47
N TYR A 170 -12.17 -1.32 -0.89
CA TYR A 170 -12.28 -0.05 -0.18
C TYR A 170 -12.91 1.03 -1.07
N GLU A 171 -12.39 1.21 -2.29
CA GLU A 171 -12.91 2.22 -3.22
C GLU A 171 -14.37 1.95 -3.60
N THR A 172 -14.73 0.69 -3.81
CA THR A 172 -16.12 0.29 -4.10
C THR A 172 -17.06 0.64 -2.95
N ILE A 173 -16.65 0.33 -1.70
CA ILE A 173 -17.43 0.67 -0.51
C ILE A 173 -17.59 2.20 -0.41
N ARG A 174 -16.50 2.95 -0.58
CA ARG A 174 -16.50 4.42 -0.52
C ARG A 174 -17.50 5.01 -1.53
N ILE A 175 -17.44 4.58 -2.78
CA ILE A 175 -18.34 5.05 -3.85
C ILE A 175 -19.81 4.75 -3.51
N ILE A 176 -20.11 3.54 -3.04
CA ILE A 176 -21.47 3.15 -2.67
C ILE A 176 -21.98 4.00 -1.51
N GLN A 177 -21.16 4.23 -0.47
CA GLN A 177 -21.54 5.04 0.67
C GLN A 177 -21.80 6.50 0.28
N GLU A 178 -20.95 7.09 -0.55
CA GLU A 178 -21.14 8.45 -1.07
C GLU A 178 -22.44 8.56 -1.88
N ALA A 179 -22.73 7.58 -2.74
CA ALA A 179 -23.94 7.56 -3.56
C ALA A 179 -25.22 7.45 -2.70
N GLU A 180 -25.24 6.55 -1.72
CA GLU A 180 -26.40 6.39 -0.83
C GLU A 180 -26.58 7.59 0.11
N ALA A 181 -25.49 8.20 0.58
CA ALA A 181 -25.55 9.44 1.36
C ALA A 181 -26.16 10.60 0.54
N ALA A 182 -25.72 10.78 -0.70
CA ALA A 182 -26.25 11.81 -1.59
C ALA A 182 -27.75 11.59 -1.89
N LYS A 183 -28.13 10.36 -2.25
CA LYS A 183 -29.51 9.97 -2.52
C LYS A 183 -30.43 10.20 -1.31
N THR A 184 -29.98 9.79 -0.12
CA THR A 184 -30.74 9.98 1.13
C THR A 184 -30.92 11.46 1.46
N THR A 185 -29.86 12.26 1.27
CA THR A 185 -29.90 13.70 1.50
C THR A 185 -30.86 14.40 0.55
N LEU A 186 -30.84 14.06 -0.74
CA LEU A 186 -31.78 14.61 -1.73
C LEU A 186 -33.23 14.26 -1.39
N SER A 187 -33.48 13.01 -0.97
CA SER A 187 -34.81 12.59 -0.51
C SER A 187 -35.29 13.41 0.68
N PHE A 188 -34.40 13.67 1.65
CA PHE A 188 -34.71 14.46 2.83
C PHE A 188 -34.97 15.94 2.51
N LEU A 189 -34.18 16.54 1.62
CA LEU A 189 -34.39 17.92 1.16
C LEU A 189 -35.76 18.09 0.50
N ASN A 190 -36.19 17.14 -0.33
CA ASN A 190 -37.53 17.16 -0.93
C ASN A 190 -38.63 17.13 0.13
N THR A 191 -38.44 16.39 1.22
CA THR A 191 -39.36 16.40 2.36
C THR A 191 -39.39 17.76 3.03
N ILE A 192 -38.25 18.41 3.28
CA ILE A 192 -38.20 19.75 3.87
C ILE A 192 -38.92 20.78 2.99
N THR A 193 -38.66 20.79 1.67
CA THR A 193 -39.30 21.73 0.76
C THR A 193 -40.83 21.56 0.79
N SER A 194 -41.31 20.32 0.79
CA SER A 194 -42.76 20.05 0.87
C SER A 194 -43.41 20.51 2.19
N ILE A 195 -42.64 20.66 3.27
CA ILE A 195 -43.14 21.17 4.56
C ILE A 195 -43.21 22.71 4.55
N ASN A 196 -42.27 23.38 3.88
CA ASN A 196 -42.21 24.84 3.82
C ASN A 196 -43.23 25.46 2.84
N ASP A 197 -43.88 24.65 2.02
CA ASP A 197 -44.96 25.08 1.11
C ASP A 197 -46.37 25.03 1.78
N TYR A 198 -46.44 24.72 3.08
CA TYR A 198 -47.63 24.80 3.93
C TYR A 198 -47.60 26.02 4.86
#